data_AF-A0A3Q8W612-F1
#
_entry.id   AF-A0A3Q8W612-F1
#
_cell.length_a   1.000
_cell.length_b   1.000
_cell.length_c   1.000
_cell.angle_alpha   90.00
_cell.angle_beta   90.00
_cell.angle_gamma   90.00
#
_symmetry.space_group_name_H-M   'P 1'
#
loop_
_entity.id
_entity.type
_entity.pdbx_description
1 polymer ?
#
loop_
_entity_poly.entity_id
_entity_poly.type
_entity_poly.pdbx_seq_one_letter_code
_entity_poly.pdbx_strand_id
1 'polypeptide(L)'
;MKDLITLGRAVVPENRVDTPPERFGEAEFAYVETIIYADPDEILAMLRTLKAENFIGLPSWARNLAYRIVCLQRPDDAAVLREAAEDLFAFADWDEIAEELVARADRLDPPRASS
;
A
#
# COMPACT_ATOMS: atom_id res chain seq x y z
N MET A 1 20.30 3.10 3.25
CA MET A 1 18.86 3.42 3.24
C MET A 1 18.15 2.32 3.99
N LYS A 2 17.13 2.62 4.82
CA LYS A 2 16.40 1.58 5.54
C LYS A 2 15.55 0.79 4.54
N ASP A 3 15.56 -0.54 4.65
CA ASP A 3 14.77 -1.42 3.79
C ASP A 3 13.28 -1.29 4.09
N LEU A 4 12.47 -0.99 3.06
CA LEU A 4 11.03 -0.78 3.20
C LEU A 4 10.28 -2.03 3.65
N ILE A 5 10.71 -3.22 3.22
CA ILE A 5 10.09 -4.49 3.67
C ILE A 5 10.28 -4.65 5.18
N THR A 6 11.50 -4.43 5.67
CA THR A 6 11.81 -4.45 7.10
C THR A 6 10.97 -3.44 7.89
N LEU A 7 10.82 -2.21 7.37
CA LEU A 7 9.98 -1.19 8.01
C LEU A 7 8.49 -1.57 7.99
N GLY A 8 7.99 -2.12 6.89
CA GLY A 8 6.62 -2.61 6.78
C GLY A 8 6.31 -3.72 7.78
N ARG A 9 7.25 -4.65 8.01
CA ARG A 9 7.11 -5.67 9.06
C ARG A 9 7.10 -5.06 10.46
N ALA A 10 7.92 -4.05 10.71
CA ALA A 10 8.01 -3.39 12.02
C ALA A 10 6.72 -2.61 12.38
N VAL A 11 5.90 -2.24 11.39
CA VAL A 11 4.63 -1.56 11.65
C VAL A 11 3.47 -2.49 11.98
N VAL A 12 3.64 -3.80 11.85
CA VAL A 12 2.63 -4.80 12.22
C VAL A 12 2.54 -4.92 13.75
N PRO A 13 1.36 -4.74 14.38
CA PRO A 13 1.21 -4.75 15.83
C PRO A 13 1.70 -6.04 16.50
N GLU A 14 1.47 -7.19 15.87
CA GLU A 14 1.91 -8.51 16.36
C GLU A 14 3.43 -8.63 16.47
N ASN A 15 4.17 -7.86 15.68
CA ASN A 15 5.64 -7.86 15.71
C ASN A 15 6.22 -6.95 16.81
N ARG A 16 5.37 -6.37 17.68
CA ARG A 16 5.75 -5.39 18.71
C ARG A 16 5.54 -5.87 20.14
N VAL A 17 5.29 -7.17 20.32
CA VAL A 17 4.97 -7.77 21.63
C VAL A 17 6.03 -7.47 22.70
N ASP A 18 7.30 -7.29 22.28
CA ASP A 18 8.42 -7.00 23.18
C ASP A 18 8.93 -5.53 23.12
N THR A 19 8.23 -4.64 22.41
CA THR A 19 8.67 -3.25 22.24
C THR A 19 8.35 -2.42 23.50
N PRO A 20 9.34 -1.73 24.09
CA PRO A 20 9.09 -0.83 25.22
C PRO A 20 8.14 0.32 24.82
N PRO A 21 7.22 0.76 25.71
CA PRO A 21 6.22 1.79 25.38
C PRO A 21 6.81 3.11 24.88
N GLU A 22 7.98 3.51 25.38
CA GLU A 22 8.68 4.72 24.95
C GLU A 22 9.17 4.68 23.50
N ARG A 23 9.20 3.49 22.89
CA ARG A 23 9.54 3.28 21.48
C ARG A 23 8.33 3.06 20.58
N PHE A 24 7.12 3.11 21.13
CA PHE A 24 5.91 3.12 20.31
C PHE A 24 5.96 4.35 19.39
N GLY A 25 5.73 4.15 18.10
CA GLY A 25 5.83 5.22 17.11
C GLY A 25 7.18 5.31 16.40
N GLU A 26 8.27 4.72 16.91
CA GLU A 26 9.58 4.76 16.22
C GLU A 26 9.50 4.05 14.85
N ALA A 27 8.83 2.90 14.80
CA ALA A 27 8.63 2.13 13.57
C ALA A 27 7.70 2.86 12.60
N GLU A 28 6.59 3.43 13.09
CA GLU A 28 5.67 4.23 12.29
C GLU A 28 6.35 5.46 11.71
N PHE A 29 7.08 6.21 12.53
CA PHE A 29 7.80 7.40 12.10
C PHE A 29 8.83 7.04 11.03
N ALA A 30 9.63 6.00 11.26
CA ALA A 30 10.62 5.55 10.29
C ALA A 30 9.98 5.04 8.98
N TYR A 31 8.84 4.35 9.07
CA TYR A 31 8.08 3.92 7.89
C TYR A 31 7.56 5.11 7.10
N VAL A 32 6.89 6.07 7.76
CA VAL A 32 6.36 7.28 7.12
C VAL A 32 7.49 8.10 6.49
N GLU A 33 8.55 8.40 7.25
CA GLU A 33 9.70 9.17 6.76
C GLU A 33 10.34 8.53 5.52
N THR A 34 10.42 7.19 5.49
CA THR A 34 11.03 6.48 4.36
C THR A 34 10.08 6.38 3.17
N ILE A 35 8.81 6.02 3.40
CA ILE A 35 7.88 5.71 2.30
C ILE A 35 7.46 6.94 1.49
N ILE A 36 7.40 8.14 2.10
CA ILE A 36 6.99 9.34 1.36
C ILE A 36 7.99 9.75 0.26
N TYR A 37 9.24 9.31 0.36
CA TYR A 37 10.31 9.63 -0.58
C TYR A 37 10.79 8.42 -1.41
N ALA A 38 10.20 7.25 -1.19
CA ALA A 38 10.62 6.03 -1.88
C ALA A 38 10.17 6.00 -3.34
N ASP A 39 10.89 5.22 -4.15
CA ASP A 39 10.54 4.95 -5.54
C ASP A 39 9.26 4.10 -5.62
N PRO A 40 8.37 4.32 -6.61
CA PRO A 40 7.10 3.60 -6.67
C PRO A 40 7.29 2.08 -6.85
N ASP A 41 8.38 1.63 -7.51
CA ASP A 41 8.67 0.20 -7.65
C ASP A 41 9.09 -0.43 -6.32
N GLU A 42 9.83 0.30 -5.48
CA GLU A 42 10.20 -0.18 -4.14
C GLU A 42 8.96 -0.31 -3.24
N ILE A 43 8.03 0.64 -3.32
CA ILE A 43 6.78 0.61 -2.58
C ILE A 43 5.91 -0.56 -3.05
N LEU A 44 5.76 -0.75 -4.37
CA LEU A 44 4.99 -1.86 -4.94
C LEU A 44 5.61 -3.22 -4.60
N ALA A 45 6.94 -3.34 -4.65
CA ALA A 45 7.64 -4.55 -4.25
C ALA A 45 7.40 -4.89 -2.79
N MET A 46 7.47 -3.88 -1.90
CA MET A 46 7.14 -4.04 -0.48
C MET A 46 5.68 -4.49 -0.29
N LEU A 47 4.72 -3.79 -0.89
CA LEU A 47 3.29 -4.11 -0.77
C LEU A 47 2.99 -5.54 -1.22
N ARG A 48 3.47 -5.93 -2.40
CA ARG A 48 3.24 -7.27 -2.96
C ARG A 48 3.91 -8.37 -2.13
N THR A 49 5.12 -8.12 -1.62
CA THR A 49 5.82 -9.06 -0.73
C THR A 49 5.05 -9.29 0.56
N LEU A 50 4.68 -8.21 1.25
CA LEU A 50 3.98 -8.32 2.54
C LEU A 50 2.55 -8.86 2.38
N LYS A 51 1.86 -8.50 1.29
CA LYS A 51 0.53 -9.06 0.94
C LYS A 51 0.61 -10.57 0.70
N ALA A 52 1.69 -11.06 0.07
CA ALA A 52 1.92 -12.48 -0.14
C ALA A 52 2.27 -13.24 1.15
N GLU A 53 2.99 -12.60 2.09
CA GLU A 53 3.31 -13.17 3.41
C GLU A 53 2.07 -13.26 4.31
N ASN A 54 1.31 -12.16 4.39
CA ASN A 54 0.08 -12.07 5.15
C ASN A 54 -0.81 -10.95 4.59
N PHE A 55 -1.84 -11.32 3.85
CA PHE A 55 -2.77 -10.39 3.19
C PHE A 55 -3.33 -9.32 4.14
N ILE A 56 -3.64 -9.68 5.39
CA ILE A 56 -4.19 -8.75 6.40
C ILE A 56 -3.13 -8.17 7.34
N GLY A 57 -1.87 -8.58 7.20
CA GLY A 57 -0.82 -8.33 8.19
C GLY A 57 -0.40 -6.87 8.32
N LEU A 58 -0.35 -6.13 7.21
CA LEU A 58 -0.02 -4.71 7.27
C LEU A 58 -1.23 -3.91 7.83
N PRO A 59 -1.03 -2.91 8.70
CA PRO A 59 -2.15 -2.06 9.12
C PRO A 59 -2.79 -1.31 7.95
N SER A 60 -4.10 -1.12 8.01
CA SER A 60 -4.85 -0.43 6.94
C SER A 60 -4.33 0.98 6.67
N TRP A 61 -3.89 1.73 7.70
CA TRP A 61 -3.29 3.05 7.52
C TRP A 61 -2.00 3.01 6.69
N ALA A 62 -1.17 1.97 6.86
CA ALA A 62 0.13 1.83 6.21
C ALA A 62 -0.01 1.43 4.74
N ARG A 63 -0.94 0.51 4.43
CA ARG A 63 -1.31 0.17 3.04
C ARG A 63 -1.91 1.37 2.32
N ASN A 64 -2.86 2.05 2.97
CA ASN A 64 -3.52 3.22 2.41
C ASN A 64 -2.56 4.36 2.08
N LEU A 65 -1.56 4.60 2.94
CA LEU A 65 -0.53 5.58 2.68
C LEU A 65 0.34 5.16 1.49
N ALA A 66 0.80 3.91 1.48
CA ALA A 66 1.65 3.37 0.42
C ALA A 66 1.00 3.49 -0.97
N TYR A 67 -0.23 2.97 -1.14
CA TYR A 67 -0.94 3.05 -2.41
C TYR A 67 -1.21 4.49 -2.83
N ARG A 68 -1.51 5.41 -1.91
CA ARG A 68 -1.68 6.84 -2.24
C ARG A 68 -0.42 7.46 -2.80
N ILE A 69 0.74 7.18 -2.20
CA ILE A 69 2.02 7.67 -2.71
C ILE A 69 2.29 7.10 -4.11
N VAL A 70 2.10 5.80 -4.33
CA VAL A 70 2.29 5.20 -5.65
C VAL A 70 1.33 5.78 -6.68
N CYS A 71 0.04 5.95 -6.35
CA CYS A 71 -0.95 6.57 -7.26
C CYS A 71 -0.62 8.03 -7.58
N LEU A 72 0.01 8.78 -6.65
CA LEU A 72 0.49 10.14 -6.92
C LEU A 72 1.69 10.16 -7.86
N GLN A 73 2.59 9.18 -7.75
CA GLN A 73 3.79 9.06 -8.58
C GLN A 73 3.52 8.42 -9.95
N ARG A 74 2.48 7.57 -10.06
CA ARG A 74 2.06 6.84 -11.27
C ARG A 74 0.56 7.01 -11.53
N PRO A 75 0.09 8.23 -11.80
CA PRO A 75 -1.34 8.51 -11.90
C PRO A 75 -2.03 7.80 -13.07
N ASP A 76 -1.29 7.42 -14.12
CA ASP A 76 -1.82 6.81 -15.33
C ASP A 76 -1.40 5.33 -15.50
N ASP A 77 -0.89 4.70 -14.45
CA ASP A 77 -0.60 3.26 -14.45
C ASP A 77 -1.88 2.48 -14.08
N ALA A 78 -2.55 1.93 -15.09
CA ALA A 78 -3.81 1.20 -14.92
C ALA A 78 -3.69 -0.01 -13.99
N ALA A 79 -2.53 -0.69 -13.95
CA ALA A 79 -2.33 -1.84 -13.08
C ALA A 79 -2.25 -1.40 -11.61
N VAL A 80 -1.53 -0.32 -11.33
CA VAL A 80 -1.46 0.28 -9.99
C VAL A 80 -2.83 0.73 -9.51
N LEU A 81 -3.60 1.42 -10.37
CA LEU A 81 -4.94 1.91 -10.02
C LEU A 81 -5.88 0.76 -9.64
N ARG A 82 -5.81 -0.37 -10.36
CA ARG A 82 -6.59 -1.59 -10.04
C ARG A 82 -6.14 -2.22 -8.73
N GLU A 83 -4.83 -2.39 -8.52
CA GLU A 83 -4.29 -2.98 -7.30
C GLU A 83 -4.66 -2.14 -6.06
N ALA A 84 -4.64 -0.81 -6.17
CA ALA A 84 -5.07 0.11 -5.13
C ALA A 84 -6.58 0.02 -4.86
N ALA A 85 -7.41 -0.08 -5.91
CA ALA A 85 -8.86 -0.25 -5.76
C ALA A 85 -9.21 -1.57 -5.05
N GLU A 86 -8.55 -2.67 -5.42
CA GLU A 86 -8.72 -3.96 -4.75
C GLU A 86 -8.42 -3.89 -3.24
N ASP A 87 -7.38 -3.16 -2.85
CA ASP A 87 -7.05 -2.96 -1.44
C ASP A 87 -8.11 -2.13 -0.71
N LEU A 88 -8.63 -1.08 -1.37
CA LEU A 88 -9.70 -0.25 -0.83
C LEU A 88 -10.98 -1.06 -0.59
N PHE A 89 -11.44 -1.83 -1.58
CA PHE A 89 -12.62 -2.70 -1.44
C PHE A 89 -12.46 -3.73 -0.32
N ALA A 90 -11.24 -4.19 -0.06
CA ALA A 90 -10.99 -5.21 0.96
C ALA A 90 -10.92 -4.65 2.39
N PHE A 91 -10.51 -3.39 2.57
CA PHE A 91 -10.06 -2.89 3.87
C PHE A 91 -10.51 -1.47 4.24
N ALA A 92 -11.26 -0.77 3.40
CA ALA A 92 -11.72 0.59 3.65
C ALA A 92 -13.20 0.76 3.30
N ASP A 93 -13.88 1.68 3.99
CA ASP A 93 -15.27 2.08 3.66
C ASP A 93 -15.32 3.10 2.51
N TRP A 94 -14.41 2.97 1.53
CA TRP A 94 -14.17 3.96 0.46
C TRP A 94 -14.51 3.38 -0.92
N ASP A 95 -15.61 2.65 -1.01
CA ASP A 95 -16.06 1.98 -2.24
C ASP A 95 -16.19 2.95 -3.42
N GLU A 96 -16.74 4.15 -3.20
CA GLU A 96 -16.86 5.18 -4.25
C GLU A 96 -15.49 5.56 -4.85
N ILE A 97 -14.46 5.70 -4.02
CA ILE A 97 -13.09 6.01 -4.47
C ILE A 97 -12.50 4.80 -5.22
N ALA A 98 -12.74 3.59 -4.73
CA ALA A 98 -12.27 2.37 -5.39
C ALA A 98 -12.90 2.21 -6.78
N GLU A 99 -14.20 2.47 -6.92
CA GLU A 99 -14.90 2.48 -8.20
C GLU A 99 -14.34 3.54 -9.17
N GLU A 100 -14.02 4.74 -8.68
CA GLU A 100 -13.39 5.78 -9.49
C GLU A 100 -12.00 5.36 -10.01
N LEU A 101 -11.20 4.69 -9.18
CA LEU A 101 -9.89 4.16 -9.58
C LEU A 101 -10.03 3.08 -10.65
N VAL A 102 -10.99 2.14 -10.50
CA VAL A 102 -11.28 1.12 -11.52
C VAL A 102 -11.73 1.78 -12.82
N ALA A 103 -12.69 2.72 -12.76
CA ALA A 103 -13.19 3.41 -13.94
C ALA A 103 -12.07 4.19 -14.66
N ARG A 104 -11.12 4.76 -13.92
CA ARG A 104 -9.94 5.40 -14.51
C ARG A 104 -9.01 4.38 -15.16
N ALA A 105 -8.72 3.27 -14.50
CA ALA A 105 -7.89 2.20 -15.05
C ALA A 105 -8.48 1.65 -16.36
N ASP A 106 -9.79 1.45 -16.42
CA ASP A 106 -10.47 0.95 -17.62
C ASP A 106 -10.49 1.95 -18.77
N ARG A 107 -10.42 3.26 -18.50
CA ARG A 107 -10.20 4.26 -19.57
C ARG A 107 -8.78 4.22 -20.14
N LEU A 108 -7.80 3.91 -19.29
CA LEU A 108 -6.38 3.86 -19.67
C LEU A 108 -6.02 2.56 -20.38
N ASP A 109 -6.57 1.44 -19.91
CA ASP A 109 -6.33 0.09 -20.41
C ASP A 109 -7.65 -0.68 -20.39
N PRO A 110 -8.51 -0.53 -21.43
CA PRO A 110 -9.82 -1.15 -21.44
C PRO A 110 -9.73 -2.68 -21.34
N PRO A 111 -10.59 -3.32 -20.53
CA PRO A 111 -10.65 -4.78 -20.49
C PRO A 111 -10.89 -5.30 -21.90
N ARG A 112 -10.12 -6.31 -22.31
CA ARG A 112 -10.27 -6.91 -23.64
C ARG A 112 -11.72 -7.38 -23.80
N ALA A 113 -12.39 -6.91 -24.85
CA ALA A 113 -13.72 -7.38 -25.18
C ALA A 113 -13.67 -8.89 -25.41
N SER A 114 -14.41 -9.65 -24.60
CA SER A 114 -14.63 -11.07 -24.83
C SER A 114 -15.29 -11.22 -26.21
N SER A 115 -14.56 -11.83 -27.15
CA SER A 115 -15.06 -12.18 -28.48
C SER A 115 -15.94 -13.42 -28.42
#